data_AF-A0A0F9P4L3-F1
#
_entry.id   AF-A0A0F9P4L3-F1
#
_cell.length_a   1.000
_cell.length_b   1.000
_cell.length_c   1.000
_cell.angle_alpha   90.00
_cell.angle_beta   90.00
_cell.angle_gamma   90.00
#
_symmetry.space_group_name_H-M   'P 1'
#
loop_
_entity.id
_entity.type
_entity.pdbx_description
1 polymer ?
#
loop_
_entity_poly.entity_id
_entity_poly.type
_entity_poly.pdbx_seq_one_letter_code
_entity_poly.pdbx_strand_id
1 'polypeptide(L)'
;MALAVTGRFNVRDAEGTSSFTEINVPTSLNLVQLGEFYLDVAQDIADLSGGEVTSVGFGVSFDLSTATLRTVATAASHVARKGFFQWSTALTGFFKRFAVPSFDEANTSGTSDDIDLVDVEVDAFVDGIVDGYIVTGPETITFTDGYENDIDAVSAAREQHRKSR
;
A
#
# COMPACT_ATOMS: atom_id res chain seq x y z
N MET A 1 -2.71 -21.40 -4.23
CA MET A 1 -1.44 -21.71 -3.54
C MET A 1 -1.58 -21.28 -2.09
N ALA A 2 -0.96 -21.97 -1.12
CA ALA A 2 -1.01 -21.51 0.27
C ALA A 2 -0.31 -20.16 0.37
N LEU A 3 -1.02 -19.16 0.92
CA LEU A 3 -0.48 -17.84 1.17
C LEU A 3 0.68 -17.99 2.17
N ALA A 4 1.84 -17.38 1.91
CA ALA A 4 2.98 -17.38 2.82
C ALA A 4 3.32 -15.93 3.22
N VAL A 5 3.69 -15.74 4.48
CA VAL A 5 4.25 -14.47 4.95
C VAL A 5 5.76 -14.54 4.76
N THR A 6 6.33 -13.58 4.03
CA THR A 6 7.78 -13.52 3.79
C THR A 6 8.39 -12.54 4.78
N GLY A 7 9.22 -13.05 5.69
CA GLY A 7 10.01 -12.24 6.62
C GLY A 7 11.37 -11.94 6.05
N ARG A 8 11.75 -10.66 5.99
CA ARG A 8 13.05 -10.17 5.55
C ARG A 8 13.87 -9.70 6.74
N PHE A 9 15.02 -10.33 6.94
CA PHE A 9 16.00 -9.99 7.96
C PHE A 9 17.14 -9.23 7.31
N ASN A 10 17.44 -8.02 7.78
CA ASN A 10 18.62 -7.27 7.32
C ASN A 10 19.73 -7.41 8.35
N VAL A 11 20.93 -7.76 7.87
CA VAL A 11 22.15 -7.93 8.67
C VAL A 11 23.18 -6.93 8.18
N ARG A 12 23.87 -6.26 9.09
CA ARG A 12 24.93 -5.29 8.80
C ARG A 12 26.26 -5.76 9.37
N ASP A 13 27.34 -5.59 8.62
CA ASP A 13 28.69 -5.86 9.10
C ASP A 13 29.35 -4.63 9.77
N ALA A 14 30.58 -4.81 10.25
CA ALA A 14 31.35 -3.74 10.89
C ALA A 14 31.77 -2.62 9.92
N GLU A 15 31.80 -2.88 8.60
CA GLU A 15 32.10 -1.89 7.57
C GLU A 15 30.85 -1.09 7.15
N GLY A 16 29.69 -1.43 7.71
CA GLY A 16 28.41 -0.79 7.41
C GLY A 16 27.73 -1.35 6.15
N THR A 17 28.24 -2.44 5.57
CA THR A 17 27.61 -3.12 4.45
C THR A 17 26.43 -3.94 4.95
N SER A 18 25.30 -3.86 4.25
CA SER A 18 24.08 -4.59 4.59
C SER A 18 23.81 -5.72 3.61
N SER A 19 23.42 -6.88 4.13
CA SER A 19 22.85 -7.99 3.38
C SER A 19 21.47 -8.37 3.96
N PHE A 20 20.71 -9.19 3.25
CA PHE A 20 19.42 -9.66 3.75
C PHE A 20 19.18 -11.14 3.46
N THR A 21 18.34 -11.76 4.27
CA THR A 21 17.81 -13.11 4.06
C THR A 21 16.29 -13.10 4.21
N GLU A 22 15.62 -14.01 3.50
CA GLU A 22 14.17 -14.13 3.49
C GLU A 22 13.73 -15.51 3.96
N ILE A 23 12.75 -15.54 4.84
CA ILE A 23 12.18 -16.77 5.40
C ILE A 23 10.66 -16.74 5.22
N ASN A 24 10.12 -17.80 4.65
CA ASN A 24 8.69 -17.96 4.43
C ASN A 24 8.06 -18.70 5.61
N VAL A 25 6.95 -18.16 6.12
CA VAL A 25 6.25 -18.65 7.30
C VAL A 25 4.79 -18.97 6.94
N PRO A 26 4.18 -20.01 7.54
CA PRO A 26 2.77 -20.30 7.34
C PRO A 26 1.86 -19.13 7.72
N THR A 27 0.80 -18.91 6.95
CA THR A 27 -0.21 -17.86 7.21
C THR A 27 -1.22 -18.20 8.31
N SER A 28 -1.08 -19.37 8.95
CA SER A 28 -1.92 -19.75 10.09
C SER A 28 -1.57 -19.00 11.37
N LEU A 29 -0.40 -18.34 11.41
CA LEU A 29 0.03 -17.54 12.56
C LEU A 29 -0.66 -16.17 12.53
N ASN A 30 -1.14 -15.71 13.67
CA ASN A 30 -1.60 -14.33 13.82
C ASN A 30 -0.41 -13.35 13.92
N LEU A 31 -0.67 -12.05 13.86
CA LEU A 31 0.39 -11.02 13.86
C LEU A 31 1.28 -11.07 15.11
N VAL A 32 0.72 -11.38 16.28
CA VAL A 32 1.48 -11.49 17.53
C VAL A 32 2.44 -12.68 17.46
N GLN A 33 1.93 -13.84 17.03
CA GLN A 33 2.73 -15.06 16.85
C GLN A 33 3.82 -14.91 15.78
N LEU A 34 3.52 -14.18 14.69
CA LEU A 34 4.52 -13.84 13.67
C LEU A 34 5.64 -12.97 14.28
N GLY A 35 5.29 -11.99 15.11
CA GLY A 35 6.26 -11.16 15.82
C GLY A 35 7.18 -11.96 16.73
N GLU A 36 6.61 -12.84 17.55
CA GLU A 36 7.37 -13.74 18.44
C GLU A 36 8.31 -14.66 17.63
N PHE A 37 7.78 -15.31 16.59
CA PHE A 37 8.56 -16.18 15.71
C PHE A 37 9.74 -15.44 15.06
N TYR A 38 9.50 -14.25 14.51
CA TYR A 38 10.56 -13.49 13.85
C TYR A 38 11.61 -12.96 14.82
N LEU A 39 11.25 -12.70 16.09
CA LEU A 39 12.20 -12.30 17.13
C LEU A 39 13.13 -13.47 17.50
N ASP A 40 12.56 -14.67 17.71
CA ASP A 40 13.34 -15.87 18.01
C ASP A 40 14.31 -16.20 16.86
N VAL A 41 13.83 -16.15 15.61
CA VAL A 41 14.68 -16.40 14.43
C VAL A 41 15.73 -15.30 14.23
N ALA A 42 15.43 -14.05 14.60
CA ALA A 42 16.42 -12.97 14.55
C ALA A 42 17.56 -13.23 15.54
N GLN A 43 17.26 -13.74 16.73
CA GLN A 43 18.26 -14.14 17.70
C GLN A 43 19.12 -15.29 17.18
N ASP A 44 18.51 -16.33 16.59
CA ASP A 44 19.26 -17.43 15.97
C ASP A 44 20.20 -16.94 14.85
N ILE A 45 19.73 -16.01 14.01
CA ILE A 45 20.56 -15.41 12.95
C ILE A 45 21.70 -14.58 13.56
N ALA A 46 21.42 -13.80 14.62
CA ALA A 46 22.43 -13.01 15.30
C ALA A 46 23.52 -13.92 15.90
N ASP A 47 23.14 -15.04 16.53
CA ASP A 47 24.06 -15.99 17.14
C ASP A 47 24.90 -16.75 16.11
N LEU A 48 24.36 -16.99 14.91
CA LEU A 48 25.07 -17.63 13.80
C LEU A 48 25.92 -16.67 12.96
N SER A 49 25.65 -15.37 13.03
CA SER A 49 26.33 -14.35 12.22
C SER A 49 27.37 -13.58 13.03
N GLY A 50 28.41 -13.08 12.35
CA GLY A 50 29.32 -12.08 12.93
C GLY A 50 28.81 -10.64 12.81
N GLY A 51 27.56 -10.45 12.36
CA GLY A 51 26.97 -9.16 12.05
C GLY A 51 25.85 -8.77 13.02
N GLU A 52 25.38 -7.53 12.87
CA GLU A 52 24.26 -6.97 13.62
C GLU A 52 22.96 -7.15 12.83
N VAL A 53 21.95 -7.82 13.39
CA VAL A 53 20.60 -7.83 12.83
C VAL A 53 19.93 -6.49 13.12
N THR A 54 19.73 -5.66 12.10
CA THR A 54 19.26 -4.27 12.31
C THR A 54 17.75 -4.13 12.26
N SER A 55 17.06 -5.06 11.59
CA SER A 55 15.61 -4.99 11.39
C SER A 55 15.06 -6.31 10.89
N VAL A 56 13.81 -6.59 11.26
CA VAL A 56 12.97 -7.60 10.61
C VAL A 56 11.70 -6.94 10.12
N GLY A 57 11.35 -7.19 8.86
CA GLY A 57 10.07 -6.78 8.29
C GLY A 57 9.38 -7.99 7.67
N PHE A 58 8.05 -7.96 7.58
CA PHE A 58 7.32 -9.01 6.87
C PHE A 58 6.42 -8.40 5.80
N GLY A 59 6.39 -9.07 4.65
CA GLY A 59 5.49 -8.77 3.56
C GLY A 59 4.31 -9.76 3.57
N VAL A 60 3.10 -9.22 3.50
CA VAL A 60 1.90 -10.01 3.22
C VAL A 60 1.54 -9.81 1.76
N SER A 61 1.55 -10.88 0.98
CA SER A 61 1.01 -10.89 -0.38
C SER A 61 -0.43 -11.36 -0.32
N PHE A 62 -1.32 -10.73 -1.08
CA PHE A 62 -2.71 -11.16 -1.22
C PHE A 62 -2.93 -11.77 -2.60
N ASP A 63 -3.52 -12.95 -2.65
CA ASP A 63 -3.99 -13.54 -3.90
C ASP A 63 -5.30 -12.87 -4.31
N LEU A 64 -5.28 -12.17 -5.44
CA LEU A 64 -6.43 -11.44 -5.96
C LEU A 64 -7.20 -12.23 -7.03
N SER A 65 -6.88 -13.51 -7.24
CA SER A 65 -7.52 -14.34 -8.29
C SER A 65 -9.02 -14.56 -8.09
N THR A 66 -9.52 -14.46 -6.85
CA THR A 66 -10.95 -14.57 -6.52
C THR A 66 -11.67 -13.23 -6.45
N ALA A 67 -10.94 -12.12 -6.53
CA ALA A 67 -11.53 -10.79 -6.50
C ALA A 67 -12.20 -10.46 -7.82
N THR A 68 -13.29 -9.68 -7.77
CA THR A 68 -13.98 -9.16 -8.97
C THR A 68 -13.20 -7.99 -9.55
N LEU A 69 -11.99 -8.26 -10.04
CA LEU A 69 -11.13 -7.27 -10.68
C LEU A 69 -11.30 -7.27 -12.19
N ARG A 70 -10.95 -6.14 -12.82
CA ARG A 70 -10.85 -6.06 -14.28
C ARG A 70 -9.81 -7.08 -14.76
N THR A 71 -10.25 -8.05 -15.58
CA THR A 71 -9.41 -9.17 -16.05
C THR A 71 -8.59 -8.83 -17.30
N VAL A 72 -8.97 -7.77 -18.03
CA VAL A 72 -8.30 -7.34 -19.27
C VAL A 72 -8.11 -5.83 -19.24
N ALA A 73 -6.87 -5.38 -19.45
CA ALA A 73 -6.57 -3.96 -19.59
C ALA A 73 -7.23 -3.40 -20.86
N THR A 74 -7.74 -2.17 -20.78
CA THR A 74 -8.29 -1.48 -21.95
C THR A 74 -7.17 -1.09 -22.90
N ALA A 75 -7.45 -1.03 -24.21
CA ALA A 75 -6.46 -0.59 -25.20
C ALA A 75 -6.02 0.88 -24.98
N ALA A 76 -6.86 1.68 -24.31
CA ALA A 76 -6.56 3.06 -23.92
C ALA A 76 -5.74 3.17 -22.62
N SER A 77 -5.49 2.06 -21.92
CA SER A 77 -4.74 2.06 -20.67
C SER A 77 -3.28 2.47 -20.91
N HIS A 78 -2.85 3.55 -20.26
CA HIS A 78 -1.49 4.06 -20.39
C HIS A 78 -0.85 4.31 -19.03
N VAL A 79 0.12 3.48 -18.62
CA VAL A 79 0.74 3.50 -17.28
C VAL A 79 1.42 4.84 -16.93
N ALA A 80 1.82 5.63 -17.95
CA ALA A 80 2.40 6.95 -17.70
C ALA A 80 1.37 8.01 -17.30
N ARG A 81 0.07 7.76 -17.52
CA ARG A 81 -1.04 8.60 -17.07
C ARG A 81 -1.41 8.17 -15.66
N LYS A 82 -1.51 9.14 -14.75
CA LYS A 82 -1.81 8.87 -13.34
C LYS A 82 -2.86 9.83 -12.84
N GLY A 83 -3.86 9.32 -12.13
CA GLY A 83 -4.80 10.15 -11.36
C GLY A 83 -4.11 10.51 -10.05
N PHE A 84 -3.73 11.78 -9.89
CA PHE A 84 -3.11 12.29 -8.68
C PHE A 84 -4.18 12.75 -7.70
N PHE A 85 -4.16 12.21 -6.49
CA PHE A 85 -5.06 12.60 -5.41
C PHE A 85 -4.25 13.14 -4.23
N GLN A 86 -4.64 14.32 -3.74
CA GLN A 86 -4.15 14.91 -2.51
C GLN A 86 -5.27 14.93 -1.49
N TRP A 87 -5.03 14.33 -0.34
CA TRP A 87 -5.97 14.13 0.75
C TRP A 87 -5.60 15.03 1.92
N SER A 88 -6.58 15.71 2.50
CA SER A 88 -6.45 16.35 3.81
C SER A 88 -6.74 15.35 4.91
N THR A 89 -5.98 15.42 5.99
CA THR A 89 -6.28 14.67 7.22
C THR A 89 -7.09 15.55 8.17
N ALA A 90 -7.63 14.95 9.24
CA ALA A 90 -8.32 15.68 10.30
C ALA A 90 -7.46 16.79 10.95
N LEU A 91 -6.13 16.69 10.84
CA LEU A 91 -5.20 17.70 11.33
C LEU A 91 -4.81 18.67 10.21
N THR A 92 -5.12 19.96 10.40
CA THR A 92 -4.84 20.99 9.40
C THR A 92 -3.36 21.07 9.03
N GLY A 93 -3.07 21.14 7.72
CA GLY A 93 -1.71 21.32 7.19
C GLY A 93 -0.96 20.03 6.86
N PHE A 94 -1.54 18.87 7.14
CA PHE A 94 -1.01 17.58 6.71
C PHE A 94 -1.76 17.09 5.46
N PHE A 95 -0.99 16.81 4.41
CA PHE A 95 -1.53 16.30 3.16
C PHE A 95 -0.89 14.97 2.82
N LYS A 96 -1.72 13.97 2.51
CA LYS A 96 -1.27 12.71 1.93
C LYS A 96 -1.52 12.71 0.44
N ARG A 97 -0.63 12.06 -0.29
CA ARG A 97 -0.65 12.03 -1.74
C ARG A 97 -0.39 10.62 -2.20
N PHE A 98 -1.24 10.12 -3.07
CA PHE A 98 -0.92 8.96 -3.87
C PHE A 98 -1.49 9.14 -5.27
N ALA A 99 -1.02 8.31 -6.19
CA ALA A 99 -1.43 8.39 -7.59
C ALA A 99 -1.87 7.01 -8.09
N VAL A 100 -3.03 6.97 -8.73
CA VAL A 100 -3.57 5.77 -9.37
C VAL A 100 -2.97 5.66 -10.77
N PRO A 101 -2.19 4.62 -11.09
CA PRO A 101 -1.61 4.46 -12.42
C PRO A 101 -2.65 4.04 -13.45
N SER A 102 -2.41 4.36 -14.72
CA SER A 102 -3.31 4.05 -15.85
C SER A 102 -4.73 4.58 -15.63
N PHE A 103 -4.85 5.82 -15.14
CA PHE A 103 -6.14 6.45 -14.91
C PHE A 103 -6.95 6.58 -16.20
N ASP A 104 -8.27 6.36 -16.10
CA ASP A 104 -9.18 6.41 -17.25
C ASP A 104 -9.50 7.87 -17.58
N GLU A 105 -9.30 8.28 -18.83
CA GLU A 105 -9.63 9.63 -19.30
C GLU A 105 -11.14 9.89 -19.30
N ALA A 106 -11.98 8.84 -19.26
CA ALA A 106 -13.41 9.00 -19.08
C ALA A 106 -13.78 9.63 -17.73
N ASN A 107 -12.88 9.51 -16.74
CA ASN A 107 -13.09 10.00 -15.37
C ASN A 107 -12.48 11.39 -15.14
N THR A 108 -12.06 12.08 -16.21
CA THR A 108 -11.67 13.49 -16.13
C THR A 108 -12.80 14.37 -16.65
N SER A 109 -12.86 15.59 -16.12
CA SER A 109 -13.82 16.58 -16.59
C SER A 109 -13.39 17.03 -18.00
N GLY A 110 -14.13 16.67 -19.04
CA GLY A 110 -13.62 16.44 -20.41
C GLY A 110 -12.75 17.52 -21.11
N THR A 111 -12.66 18.77 -20.65
CA THR A 111 -11.71 19.77 -21.19
C THR A 111 -10.63 20.22 -20.20
N SER A 112 -10.58 19.62 -19.01
CA SER A 112 -9.62 19.92 -17.95
C SER A 112 -8.81 18.69 -17.60
N ASP A 113 -7.64 18.90 -17.01
CA ASP A 113 -6.88 17.85 -16.34
C ASP A 113 -7.49 17.53 -14.96
N ASP A 114 -8.56 18.21 -14.54
CA ASP A 114 -9.23 17.95 -13.26
C ASP A 114 -10.03 16.64 -13.33
N ILE A 115 -9.83 15.80 -12.31
CA ILE A 115 -10.59 14.56 -12.14
C ILE A 115 -12.04 14.92 -11.79
N ASP A 116 -13.00 14.26 -12.44
CA ASP A 116 -14.42 14.46 -12.15
C ASP A 116 -14.79 13.74 -10.85
N LEU A 117 -14.94 14.49 -9.76
CA LEU A 117 -15.31 13.93 -8.45
C LEU A 117 -16.79 13.55 -8.38
N VAL A 118 -17.61 13.89 -9.37
CA VAL A 118 -19.04 13.52 -9.45
C VAL A 118 -19.24 12.23 -10.27
N ASP A 119 -18.21 11.79 -10.99
CA ASP A 119 -18.21 10.48 -11.65
C ASP A 119 -18.39 9.36 -10.62
N VAL A 120 -19.30 8.42 -10.89
CA VAL A 120 -19.75 7.43 -9.89
C VAL A 120 -18.59 6.55 -9.41
N GLU A 121 -17.69 6.19 -10.31
CA GLU A 121 -16.51 5.38 -9.99
C GLU A 121 -15.48 6.16 -9.17
N VAL A 122 -15.29 7.46 -9.45
CA VAL A 122 -14.40 8.32 -8.66
C VAL A 122 -14.99 8.61 -7.29
N ASP A 123 -16.27 8.93 -7.22
CA ASP A 123 -17.02 9.20 -5.98
C ASP A 123 -16.95 7.99 -5.04
N ALA A 124 -17.26 6.79 -5.54
CA ALA A 124 -17.14 5.54 -4.77
C ALA A 124 -15.70 5.25 -4.29
N PHE A 125 -14.69 5.66 -5.06
CA PHE A 125 -13.30 5.55 -4.65
C PHE A 125 -12.93 6.54 -3.54
N VAL A 126 -13.43 7.77 -3.62
CA VAL A 126 -13.24 8.81 -2.60
C VAL A 126 -13.95 8.43 -1.31
N ASP A 127 -15.22 8.02 -1.38
CA ASP A 127 -16.00 7.55 -0.24
C ASP A 127 -15.32 6.35 0.44
N GLY A 128 -14.85 5.38 -0.34
CA GLY A 128 -14.14 4.22 0.23
C GLY A 128 -12.85 4.59 0.98
N ILE A 129 -12.23 5.72 0.67
CA ILE A 129 -11.03 6.21 1.38
C ILE A 129 -11.41 7.01 2.63
N VAL A 130 -12.40 7.88 2.53
CA VAL A 130 -12.83 8.77 3.63
C VAL A 130 -13.67 8.01 4.65
N ASP A 131 -14.71 7.31 4.19
CA ASP A 131 -15.63 6.57 5.05
C ASP A 131 -15.13 5.16 5.37
N GLY A 132 -14.18 4.66 4.57
CA GLY A 132 -13.55 3.36 4.76
C GLY A 132 -14.27 2.18 4.09
N TYR A 133 -13.70 0.99 4.24
CA TYR A 133 -14.27 -0.25 3.72
C TYR A 133 -14.76 -1.15 4.85
N ILE A 134 -15.96 -1.70 4.68
CA ILE A 134 -16.50 -2.72 5.58
C ILE A 134 -15.70 -4.01 5.37
N VAL A 135 -15.10 -4.51 6.44
CA VAL A 135 -14.41 -5.80 6.44
C VAL A 135 -15.28 -6.80 7.22
N THR A 136 -15.14 -8.10 6.92
CA THR A 136 -15.90 -9.16 7.60
C THR A 136 -15.80 -9.01 9.12
N GLY A 137 -16.88 -8.56 9.75
CA GLY A 137 -16.92 -8.15 11.16
C GLY A 137 -17.80 -6.91 11.35
N PRO A 138 -17.84 -6.31 12.55
CA PRO A 138 -18.55 -5.05 12.80
C PRO A 138 -17.72 -3.81 12.45
N GLU A 139 -16.51 -3.96 11.95
CA GLU A 139 -15.53 -2.88 11.83
C GLU A 139 -15.46 -2.34 10.40
N THR A 140 -15.56 -1.02 10.29
CA THR A 140 -15.21 -0.27 9.07
C THR A 140 -13.77 0.17 9.24
N ILE A 141 -12.91 -0.14 8.26
CA ILE A 141 -11.51 0.26 8.28
C ILE A 141 -11.36 1.51 7.42
N THR A 142 -11.01 2.62 8.05
CA THR A 142 -10.70 3.90 7.39
C THR A 142 -9.23 3.99 7.03
N PHE A 143 -8.91 4.81 6.03
CA PHE A 143 -7.52 5.10 5.69
C PHE A 143 -6.97 6.14 6.64
N THR A 144 -5.75 5.90 7.09
CA THR A 144 -5.02 6.84 7.94
C THR A 144 -3.73 7.30 7.28
N ASP A 145 -3.25 8.40 7.83
CA ASP A 145 -1.96 8.96 7.59
C ASP A 145 -0.85 8.18 8.36
N GLY A 146 0.43 8.44 8.08
CA GLY A 146 1.53 7.74 8.76
C GLY A 146 1.66 8.01 10.27
N TYR A 147 0.84 8.90 10.82
CA TYR A 147 0.72 9.21 12.24
C TYR A 147 -0.68 8.84 12.78
N GLU A 148 -1.39 7.94 12.09
CA GLU A 148 -2.71 7.44 12.47
C GLU A 148 -3.82 8.50 12.48
N ASN A 149 -3.63 9.63 11.80
CA ASN A 149 -4.73 10.59 11.62
C ASN A 149 -5.64 10.12 10.48
N ASP A 150 -6.96 10.20 10.68
CA ASP A 150 -7.93 9.88 9.65
C ASP A 150 -7.81 10.81 8.43
N ILE A 151 -8.00 10.25 7.25
CA ILE A 151 -8.19 11.00 6.01
C ILE A 151 -9.63 11.54 5.99
N ASP A 152 -9.78 12.84 5.78
CA ASP A 152 -11.06 13.55 5.92
C ASP A 152 -11.69 13.92 4.57
N ALA A 153 -10.88 14.38 3.62
CA ALA A 153 -11.40 14.80 2.31
C ALA A 153 -10.33 14.81 1.20
N VAL A 154 -10.79 14.82 -0.05
CA VAL A 154 -9.95 15.23 -1.19
C VAL A 154 -9.74 16.74 -1.16
N SER A 155 -8.48 17.15 -1.10
CA SER A 155 -8.07 18.56 -1.20
C SER A 155 -7.71 18.99 -2.64
N ALA A 156 -7.26 18.05 -3.47
CA ALA A 156 -7.02 18.27 -4.90
C ALA A 156 -7.00 16.92 -5.65
N ALA A 157 -7.58 16.88 -6.84
CA ALA A 157 -7.56 15.71 -7.71
C ALA A 157 -7.34 16.15 -9.18
N ARG A 158 -6.32 15.60 -9.84
CA ARG A 158 -5.98 15.95 -11.23
C ARG A 158 -5.23 14.83 -11.94
N GLU A 159 -5.26 14.80 -13.24
CA GLU A 159 -4.41 13.95 -14.05
C GLU A 159 -2.95 14.46 -14.03
N GLN A 160 -2.01 13.53 -13.96
CA GLN A 160 -0.59 13.79 -14.06
C GLN A 160 0.05 12.86 -15.08
N HIS A 161 0.59 13.44 -16.15
CA HIS A 161 1.42 12.72 -17.11
C HIS A 161 2.87 12.66 -16.64
N ARG A 162 3.43 11.45 -16.57
CA ARG A 162 4.88 11.30 -16.41
C ARG A 162 5.55 11.73 -17.73
N LYS A 163 6.57 12.59 -17.65
CA LYS A 163 7.46 12.84 -18.80
C LYS A 163 8.06 11.51 -19.24
N SER A 164 7.81 11.10 -20.50
CA SER A 164 8.50 9.96 -21.08
C SER A 164 10.00 10.23 -21.04
N ARG A 165 10.78 9.28 -20.51
CA ARG A 165 12.23 9.28 -20.71
C ARG A 165 12.56 8.69 -22.06
#